data_AF-W4DWI2-F1
#
_entry.id   AF-W4DWI2-F1
#
_cell.length_a   1.000
_cell.length_b   1.000
_cell.length_c   1.000
_cell.angle_alpha   90.00
_cell.angle_beta   90.00
_cell.angle_gamma   90.00
#
_symmetry.space_group_name_H-M   'P 1'
#
loop_
_entity.id
_entity.type
_entity.pdbx_description
1 polymer ?
#
loop_
_entity_poly.entity_id
_entity_poly.type
_entity_poly.pdbx_seq_one_letter_code
_entity_poly.pdbx_strand_id
1 'polypeptide(L)'
;MKSGGLWLVAAMLAVTVTGCSSGSAGAGRDRTEKLKAEISELKKENKFLKEENEALKRDLVVRPVTAKEEGGTAELLSTGDSPAAADSGDEHKRIAKGTPLTIDGTGEYTITKTSFGKKVNPSNPGSYYTYYEAKEPGTTYLAITLKVKNLAGQAINAGGVAEVEVTYDNKYEYSTFATMEKNGGEDFTYTNISTIGPLKYGTLVFMAEVPDEVKSSGKTLYADFEIEGETYRYTIKK
;
A
#
# COMPACT_ATOMS: atom_id res chain seq x y z
N MET A 1 21.70 -11.69 77.74
CA MET A 1 20.64 -11.82 78.78
C MET A 1 20.20 -10.42 79.19
N LYS A 2 18.89 -10.21 79.46
CA LYS A 2 18.07 -8.97 79.52
C LYS A 2 17.32 -8.71 78.20
N SER A 3 16.07 -9.18 78.05
CA SER A 3 14.78 -8.58 78.52
C SER A 3 14.53 -7.21 77.90
N GLY A 4 13.43 -6.87 77.25
CA GLY A 4 12.11 -7.48 77.07
C GLY A 4 11.16 -6.35 76.59
N GLY A 5 9.98 -6.70 76.09
CA GLY A 5 8.84 -5.77 75.97
C GLY A 5 8.67 -5.08 74.61
N LEU A 6 8.03 -5.80 73.68
CA LEU A 6 7.46 -5.25 72.45
C LEU A 6 6.04 -4.72 72.79
N TRP A 7 5.85 -3.41 72.71
CA TRP A 7 4.53 -2.77 72.75
C TRP A 7 4.49 -1.74 71.62
N LEU A 8 3.74 -2.02 70.55
CA LEU A 8 3.36 -1.00 69.60
C LEU A 8 1.91 -1.25 69.17
N VAL A 9 1.13 -0.24 69.51
CA VAL A 9 -0.33 -0.17 69.52
C VAL A 9 -0.90 -0.30 68.11
N ALA A 10 -1.92 -1.14 67.99
CA ALA A 10 -2.77 -1.22 66.81
C ALA A 10 -3.62 0.06 66.68
N ALA A 11 -3.43 0.81 65.60
CA ALA A 11 -4.34 1.86 65.18
C ALA A 11 -5.19 1.34 64.00
N MET A 12 -6.41 0.91 64.32
CA MET A 12 -7.51 0.79 63.37
C MET A 12 -7.79 2.16 62.76
N LEU A 13 -7.74 2.28 61.43
CA LEU A 13 -8.34 3.40 60.70
C LEU A 13 -9.37 2.83 59.74
N ALA A 14 -10.64 2.90 60.13
CA ALA A 14 -11.79 2.53 59.31
C ALA A 14 -12.56 3.81 58.94
N VAL A 15 -12.77 3.97 57.62
CA VAL A 15 -13.90 4.61 56.91
C VAL A 15 -14.26 6.04 57.33
N THR A 16 -14.15 7.03 56.44
CA THR A 16 -15.31 7.46 55.63
C THR A 16 -14.85 8.44 54.55
N VAL A 17 -15.18 8.16 53.29
CA VAL A 17 -15.39 9.22 52.31
C VAL A 17 -16.74 8.99 51.67
N THR A 18 -17.71 9.77 52.13
CA THR A 18 -19.00 9.98 51.49
C THR A 18 -18.76 10.66 50.15
N GLY A 19 -18.87 9.90 49.05
CA GLY A 19 -18.85 10.43 47.70
C GLY A 19 -20.27 10.59 47.15
N CYS A 20 -20.90 11.73 47.38
CA CYS A 20 -21.95 12.20 46.48
C CYS A 20 -21.27 12.99 45.35
N SER A 21 -21.11 12.38 44.18
CA SER A 21 -20.97 13.14 42.93
C SER A 21 -22.22 12.92 42.08
N SER A 22 -23.10 13.89 42.17
CA SER A 22 -24.15 14.16 41.20
C SER A 22 -23.51 14.54 39.86
N GLY A 23 -23.79 13.79 38.79
CA GLY A 23 -23.47 14.22 37.43
C GLY A 23 -23.27 13.10 36.40
N SER A 24 -24.31 12.83 35.61
CA SER A 24 -24.29 12.10 34.32
C SER A 24 -24.14 10.57 34.34
N ALA A 25 -25.13 9.87 34.90
CA ALA A 25 -25.38 8.45 34.59
C ALA A 25 -26.10 8.21 33.24
N GLY A 26 -26.45 9.29 32.50
CA GLY A 26 -27.21 9.22 31.24
C GLY A 26 -26.36 9.19 29.97
N ALA A 27 -25.26 9.94 29.90
CA ALA A 27 -24.47 10.08 28.67
C ALA A 27 -23.67 8.81 28.29
N GLY A 28 -23.23 8.03 29.28
CA GLY A 28 -22.47 6.79 29.03
C GLY A 28 -23.34 5.64 28.49
N ARG A 29 -24.61 5.56 28.91
CA ARG A 29 -25.57 4.57 28.40
C ARG A 29 -25.99 4.88 26.97
N ASP A 30 -26.29 6.15 26.66
CA ASP A 30 -26.65 6.58 25.29
C ASP A 30 -25.53 6.31 24.27
N ARG A 31 -24.27 6.59 24.64
CA ARG A 31 -23.11 6.27 23.80
C ARG A 31 -22.91 4.76 23.62
N THR A 32 -23.15 3.97 24.66
CA THR A 32 -23.03 2.50 24.60
C THR A 32 -24.10 1.89 23.70
N GLU A 33 -25.35 2.38 23.75
CA GLU A 33 -26.42 1.89 22.89
C GLU A 33 -26.24 2.34 21.43
N LYS A 34 -25.74 3.56 21.18
CA LYS A 34 -25.36 4.01 19.83
C LYS A 34 -24.26 3.15 19.21
N LEU A 35 -23.21 2.84 19.98
CA LEU A 35 -22.12 1.97 19.52
C LEU A 35 -22.62 0.54 19.25
N LYS A 36 -23.55 0.01 20.05
CA LYS A 36 -24.15 -1.31 19.79
C LYS A 36 -25.01 -1.32 18.53
N ALA A 37 -25.75 -0.25 18.27
CA ALA A 37 -26.54 -0.11 17.05
C ALA A 37 -25.65 -0.07 15.80
N GLU A 38 -24.59 0.73 15.82
CA GLU A 38 -23.62 0.84 14.73
C GLU A 38 -22.87 -0.48 14.48
N ILE A 39 -22.46 -1.19 15.54
CA ILE A 39 -21.86 -2.54 15.41
C ILE A 39 -22.87 -3.53 14.81
N SER A 40 -24.16 -3.40 15.10
CA SER A 40 -25.21 -4.25 14.53
C SER A 40 -25.40 -3.98 13.03
N GLU A 41 -25.39 -2.72 12.62
CA GLU A 41 -25.47 -2.31 11.21
C GLU A 41 -24.24 -2.75 10.42
N LEU A 42 -23.04 -2.46 10.93
CA LEU A 42 -21.78 -2.88 10.29
C LEU A 42 -21.68 -4.41 10.15
N LYS A 43 -22.21 -5.18 11.10
CA LYS A 43 -22.27 -6.65 10.98
C LYS A 43 -23.25 -7.11 9.91
N LYS A 44 -24.38 -6.42 9.73
CA LYS A 44 -25.34 -6.73 8.66
C LYS A 44 -24.76 -6.39 7.30
N GLU A 45 -24.12 -5.23 7.16
CA GLU A 45 -23.47 -4.80 5.92
C GLU A 45 -22.33 -5.76 5.54
N ASN A 46 -21.46 -6.13 6.48
CA ASN A 46 -20.41 -7.12 6.22
C ASN A 46 -20.96 -8.49 5.82
N LYS A 47 -22.12 -8.89 6.34
CA LYS A 47 -22.78 -10.14 5.93
C LYS A 47 -23.31 -10.02 4.50
N PHE A 48 -23.98 -8.91 4.18
CA PHE A 48 -24.51 -8.65 2.85
C PHE A 48 -23.41 -8.59 1.79
N LEU A 49 -22.34 -7.82 2.03
CA LEU A 49 -21.20 -7.71 1.12
C LEU A 49 -20.50 -9.06 0.90
N LYS A 50 -20.44 -9.92 1.92
CA LYS A 50 -19.91 -11.29 1.74
C LYS A 50 -20.83 -12.15 0.88
N GLU A 51 -22.14 -12.07 1.08
CA GLU A 51 -23.12 -12.81 0.27
C GLU A 51 -23.13 -12.33 -1.19
N GLU A 52 -23.01 -11.02 -1.44
CA GLU A 52 -22.89 -10.42 -2.77
C GLU A 52 -21.60 -10.83 -3.47
N ASN A 53 -20.46 -10.78 -2.78
CA ASN A 53 -19.19 -11.26 -3.32
C ASN A 53 -19.23 -12.76 -3.67
N GLU A 54 -19.87 -13.59 -2.85
CA GLU A 54 -20.04 -15.01 -3.15
C GLU A 54 -21.08 -15.28 -4.25
N ALA A 55 -22.02 -14.37 -4.51
CA ALA A 55 -22.92 -14.44 -5.66
C ALA A 55 -22.20 -14.06 -6.97
N LEU A 56 -21.44 -12.96 -6.96
CA LEU A 56 -20.66 -12.50 -8.12
C LEU A 56 -19.59 -13.51 -8.54
N LYS A 57 -18.91 -14.14 -7.57
CA LYS A 57 -17.96 -15.23 -7.86
C LYS A 57 -18.63 -16.44 -8.50
N ARG A 58 -19.90 -16.73 -8.19
CA ARG A 58 -20.65 -17.82 -8.82
C ARG A 58 -21.07 -17.48 -10.24
N ASP A 59 -21.46 -16.24 -10.52
CA ASP A 59 -21.81 -15.79 -11.88
C ASP A 59 -20.60 -15.78 -12.83
N LEU A 60 -19.39 -15.54 -12.30
CA LEU A 60 -18.15 -15.64 -13.08
C LEU A 60 -17.76 -17.09 -13.46
N VAL A 61 -18.22 -18.09 -12.71
CA VAL A 61 -17.90 -19.51 -12.95
C VAL A 61 -18.83 -20.18 -13.98
N VAL A 62 -19.99 -19.58 -14.29
CA VAL A 62 -21.04 -20.20 -15.15
C VAL A 62 -21.00 -19.72 -16.61
N ARG A 63 -20.05 -18.88 -17.02
CA ARG A 63 -19.87 -18.50 -18.44
C ARG A 63 -18.66 -19.21 -19.07
N PRO A 64 -18.79 -20.45 -19.56
CA PRO A 64 -17.82 -21.00 -20.49
C PRO A 64 -18.03 -20.33 -21.85
N VAL A 65 -17.04 -19.58 -22.33
CA VAL A 65 -16.99 -19.14 -23.74
C VAL A 65 -16.64 -20.38 -24.57
N THR A 66 -17.65 -21.02 -25.13
CA THR A 66 -17.50 -22.04 -26.17
C THR A 66 -17.36 -21.36 -27.53
N ALA A 67 -16.21 -21.60 -28.17
CA ALA A 67 -15.97 -21.32 -29.57
C ALA A 67 -16.80 -22.25 -30.47
N LYS A 68 -17.23 -21.77 -31.64
CA LYS A 68 -17.48 -22.60 -32.82
C LYS A 68 -17.29 -21.81 -34.12
N GLU A 69 -16.39 -22.32 -34.96
CA GLU A 69 -16.13 -21.93 -36.35
C GLU A 69 -17.18 -22.47 -37.33
N GLU A 70 -17.26 -21.85 -38.51
CA GLU A 70 -17.36 -22.40 -39.89
C GLU A 70 -17.82 -21.23 -40.81
N GLY A 71 -17.31 -20.93 -42.01
CA GLY A 71 -16.31 -21.51 -42.93
C GLY A 71 -16.50 -20.82 -44.30
N GLY A 72 -15.44 -20.67 -45.12
CA GLY A 72 -15.53 -20.13 -46.49
C GLY A 72 -14.21 -19.81 -47.20
N THR A 73 -13.65 -20.82 -47.87
CA THR A 73 -12.57 -20.94 -48.90
C THR A 73 -12.41 -19.79 -49.92
N ALA A 74 -11.29 -19.54 -50.65
CA ALA A 74 -9.89 -20.01 -50.74
C ALA A 74 -9.11 -19.15 -51.78
N GLU A 75 -7.76 -19.27 -51.79
CA GLU A 75 -6.75 -19.00 -52.85
C GLU A 75 -6.22 -17.55 -53.02
N LEU A 76 -4.90 -17.21 -53.19
CA LEU A 76 -3.61 -17.94 -53.20
C LEU A 76 -2.42 -16.91 -53.21
N LEU A 77 -1.29 -17.28 -52.56
CA LEU A 77 0.15 -16.88 -52.70
C LEU A 77 0.65 -15.43 -52.45
N SER A 78 1.54 -15.26 -51.47
CA SER A 78 3.00 -15.14 -51.71
C SER A 78 3.80 -15.07 -50.38
N THR A 79 4.99 -15.66 -50.41
CA THR A 79 5.94 -16.02 -49.35
C THR A 79 6.67 -14.87 -48.64
N GLY A 80 7.04 -15.05 -47.36
CA GLY A 80 8.27 -14.45 -46.80
C GLY A 80 8.24 -14.05 -45.31
N ASP A 81 8.94 -14.86 -44.49
CA ASP A 81 9.56 -14.61 -43.17
C ASP A 81 8.75 -14.27 -41.89
N SER A 82 8.99 -15.11 -40.89
CA SER A 82 8.78 -14.94 -39.43
C SER A 82 9.92 -14.05 -38.86
N PRO A 83 9.83 -13.39 -37.66
CA PRO A 83 8.97 -13.69 -36.52
C PRO A 83 8.38 -12.49 -35.74
N ALA A 84 7.25 -12.69 -35.06
CA ALA A 84 6.92 -12.12 -33.74
C ALA A 84 5.46 -12.47 -33.39
N ALA A 85 5.24 -13.41 -32.47
CA ALA A 85 3.97 -13.54 -31.75
C ALA A 85 3.99 -12.45 -30.66
N ALA A 86 3.38 -11.29 -30.92
CA ALA A 86 1.98 -10.98 -30.62
C ALA A 86 1.78 -10.78 -29.12
N ASP A 87 2.21 -9.59 -28.69
CA ASP A 87 1.82 -8.91 -27.46
C ASP A 87 0.30 -8.63 -27.51
N SER A 88 -0.45 -9.29 -26.64
CA SER A 88 -1.89 -9.14 -26.53
C SER A 88 -2.23 -7.94 -25.64
N GLY A 89 -2.43 -6.78 -26.26
CA GLY A 89 -3.75 -6.15 -26.25
C GLY A 89 -4.23 -5.33 -25.05
N ASP A 90 -3.34 -4.77 -24.21
CA ASP A 90 -3.68 -3.63 -23.34
C ASP A 90 -2.61 -2.54 -23.48
N GLU A 91 -2.95 -1.44 -24.17
CA GLU A 91 -2.08 -0.25 -24.20
C GLU A 91 -2.14 0.47 -22.84
N HIS A 92 -1.41 -0.05 -21.85
CA HIS A 92 -1.23 0.65 -20.59
C HIS A 92 -0.57 2.02 -20.84
N LYS A 93 -1.11 3.08 -20.22
CA LYS A 93 -0.42 4.37 -20.12
C LYS A 93 0.96 4.14 -19.52
N ARG A 94 1.94 4.97 -19.87
CA ARG A 94 3.35 4.77 -19.47
C ARG A 94 3.85 5.90 -18.61
N ILE A 95 4.65 5.55 -17.61
CA ILE A 95 5.49 6.48 -16.85
C ILE A 95 6.96 6.04 -17.00
N ALA A 96 7.86 7.01 -17.18
CA ALA A 96 9.27 6.74 -17.42
C ALA A 96 10.15 7.37 -16.33
N LYS A 97 11.23 6.68 -15.98
CA LYS A 97 12.23 7.20 -15.03
C LYS A 97 12.81 8.52 -15.54
N GLY A 98 12.86 9.51 -14.66
CA GLY A 98 13.42 10.84 -14.92
C GLY A 98 12.53 11.77 -15.75
N THR A 99 11.38 11.30 -16.26
CA THR A 99 10.43 12.12 -17.00
C THR A 99 9.19 12.38 -16.14
N PRO A 100 8.79 13.65 -15.92
CA PRO A 100 7.60 13.95 -15.14
C PRO A 100 6.33 13.57 -15.91
N LEU A 101 5.48 12.75 -15.29
CA LEU A 101 4.08 12.60 -15.65
C LEU A 101 3.29 13.72 -14.97
N THR A 102 2.61 14.57 -15.74
CA THR A 102 1.79 15.66 -15.20
C THR A 102 0.32 15.33 -15.37
N ILE A 103 -0.44 15.41 -14.29
CA ILE A 103 -1.89 15.31 -14.27
C ILE A 103 -2.42 16.65 -13.76
N ASP A 104 -3.05 17.42 -14.65
CA ASP A 104 -3.49 18.78 -14.37
C ASP A 104 -4.43 18.84 -13.17
N GLY A 105 -4.14 19.76 -12.23
CA GLY A 105 -4.90 19.92 -10.99
C GLY A 105 -4.64 18.86 -9.92
N THR A 106 -3.90 17.79 -10.23
CA THR A 106 -3.59 16.70 -9.29
C THR A 106 -2.12 16.76 -8.87
N GLY A 107 -1.19 16.51 -9.79
CA GLY A 107 0.23 16.42 -9.43
C GLY A 107 1.20 16.22 -10.58
N GLU A 108 2.49 16.41 -10.28
CA GLU A 108 3.61 16.00 -11.14
C GLU A 108 4.33 14.82 -10.47
N TYR A 109 4.46 13.70 -11.18
CA TYR A 109 4.98 12.44 -10.67
C TYR A 109 6.25 12.08 -11.44
N THR A 110 7.38 11.91 -10.74
CA THR A 110 8.66 11.57 -11.37
C THR A 110 9.31 10.39 -10.65
N ILE A 111 9.50 9.29 -11.36
CA ILE A 111 10.30 8.18 -10.85
C ILE A 111 11.77 8.60 -10.90
N THR A 112 12.42 8.75 -9.75
CA THR A 112 13.80 9.26 -9.66
C THR A 112 14.82 8.15 -9.51
N LYS A 113 14.45 7.05 -8.85
CA LYS A 113 15.36 5.94 -8.54
C LYS A 113 14.64 4.61 -8.54
N THR A 114 15.36 3.58 -8.94
CA THR A 114 14.98 2.17 -8.79
C THR A 114 16.24 1.43 -8.36
N SER A 115 16.14 0.61 -7.33
CA SER A 115 17.30 -0.11 -6.79
C SER A 115 16.91 -1.43 -6.16
N PHE A 116 17.85 -2.37 -6.19
CA PHE A 116 17.77 -3.62 -5.42
C PHE A 116 18.78 -3.60 -4.27
N GLY A 117 18.37 -4.04 -3.09
CA GLY A 117 19.28 -4.09 -1.95
C GLY A 117 18.71 -4.85 -0.76
N LYS A 118 19.59 -5.43 0.06
CA LYS A 118 19.20 -5.98 1.36
C LYS A 118 18.72 -4.90 2.32
N LYS A 119 19.25 -3.67 2.19
CA LYS A 119 18.84 -2.50 2.97
C LYS A 119 18.35 -1.39 2.05
N VAL A 120 17.24 -0.76 2.42
CA VAL A 120 16.73 0.46 1.81
C VAL A 120 16.89 1.59 2.81
N ASN A 121 17.78 2.52 2.47
CA ASN A 121 18.05 3.73 3.24
C ASN A 121 17.35 4.93 2.61
N PRO A 122 17.05 5.99 3.39
CA PRO A 122 16.56 7.23 2.82
C PRO A 122 17.68 7.87 1.97
N SER A 123 17.31 8.82 1.10
CA SER A 123 18.19 9.32 0.05
C SER A 123 19.41 10.11 0.55
N ASN A 124 19.33 10.73 1.73
CA ASN A 124 20.39 11.52 2.35
C ASN A 124 20.43 11.28 3.87
N PRO A 125 20.75 10.04 4.33
CA PRO A 125 20.53 9.62 5.71
C PRO A 125 21.27 10.50 6.72
N GLY A 126 20.55 10.92 7.77
CA GLY A 126 21.12 11.65 8.89
C GLY A 126 22.00 10.77 9.79
N SER A 127 22.46 11.30 10.93
CA SER A 127 23.25 10.51 11.90
C SER A 127 22.45 9.38 12.57
N TYR A 128 21.14 9.59 12.74
CA TYR A 128 20.19 8.59 13.22
C TYR A 128 19.00 8.57 12.27
N TYR A 129 18.72 7.40 11.68
CA TYR A 129 17.67 7.23 10.69
C TYR A 129 17.06 5.83 10.74
N THR A 130 15.86 5.72 10.21
CA THR A 130 15.13 4.48 10.00
C THR A 130 15.43 3.91 8.61
N TYR A 131 15.48 2.59 8.51
CA TYR A 131 15.72 1.87 7.27
C TYR A 131 14.90 0.58 7.24
N TYR A 132 14.76 0.00 6.06
CA TYR A 132 14.14 -1.31 5.86
C TYR A 132 15.19 -2.33 5.48
N GLU A 133 15.09 -3.54 6.03
CA GLU A 133 16.04 -4.63 5.76
C GLU A 133 15.29 -5.92 5.45
N ALA A 134 15.60 -6.52 4.30
CA ALA A 134 15.07 -7.81 3.88
C ALA A 134 15.73 -8.91 4.71
N LYS A 135 14.97 -9.47 5.64
CA LYS A 135 15.48 -10.44 6.63
C LYS A 135 15.43 -11.87 6.12
N GLU A 136 14.60 -12.15 5.13
CA GLU A 136 14.48 -13.50 4.60
C GLU A 136 15.75 -13.88 3.80
N PRO A 137 16.30 -15.09 4.02
CA PRO A 137 17.39 -15.59 3.18
C PRO A 137 16.93 -15.74 1.72
N GLY A 138 17.79 -15.33 0.77
CA GLY A 138 17.48 -15.44 -0.66
C GLY A 138 16.53 -14.38 -1.23
N THR A 139 16.15 -13.38 -0.44
CA THR A 139 15.32 -12.24 -0.89
C THR A 139 16.10 -10.93 -0.94
N THR A 140 15.55 -9.92 -1.61
CA THR A 140 16.06 -8.56 -1.62
C THR A 140 14.90 -7.58 -1.75
N TYR A 141 15.05 -6.33 -1.31
CA TYR A 141 14.06 -5.31 -1.64
C TYR A 141 14.29 -4.78 -3.06
N LEU A 142 13.24 -4.76 -3.87
CA LEU A 142 13.09 -3.80 -4.96
C LEU A 142 12.49 -2.52 -4.37
N ALA A 143 13.18 -1.39 -4.54
CA ALA A 143 12.71 -0.08 -4.11
C ALA A 143 12.57 0.86 -5.31
N ILE A 144 11.44 1.55 -5.42
CA ILE A 144 11.14 2.54 -6.46
C ILE A 144 10.83 3.87 -5.76
N THR A 145 11.64 4.90 -6.05
CA THR A 145 11.48 6.24 -5.48
C THR A 145 10.69 7.13 -6.43
N LEU A 146 9.58 7.66 -5.94
CA LEU A 146 8.69 8.56 -6.65
C LEU A 146 8.71 9.94 -5.99
N LYS A 147 9.13 10.96 -6.74
CA LYS A 147 8.99 12.36 -6.32
C LYS A 147 7.67 12.89 -6.86
N VAL A 148 6.87 13.48 -5.98
CA VAL A 148 5.54 14.00 -6.30
C VAL A 148 5.46 15.47 -5.92
N LYS A 149 4.98 16.31 -6.83
CA LYS A 149 4.56 17.67 -6.56
C LYS A 149 3.04 17.69 -6.48
N ASN A 150 2.48 18.16 -5.37
CA ASN A 150 1.04 18.32 -5.24
C ASN A 150 0.59 19.58 -6.00
N LEU A 151 -0.22 19.42 -7.05
CA LEU A 151 -0.81 20.54 -7.81
C LEU A 151 -2.25 20.87 -7.36
N ALA A 152 -2.83 20.08 -6.46
CA ALA A 152 -4.14 20.35 -5.91
C ALA A 152 -4.12 21.55 -4.95
N GLY A 153 -5.30 22.15 -4.76
CA GLY A 153 -5.50 23.30 -3.86
C GLY A 153 -5.44 22.96 -2.36
N GLN A 154 -5.35 21.68 -2.00
CA GLN A 154 -5.35 21.19 -0.62
C GLN A 154 -4.24 20.16 -0.39
N ALA A 155 -3.91 19.90 0.86
CA ALA A 155 -2.94 18.87 1.20
C ALA A 155 -3.50 17.48 0.83
N ILE A 156 -2.65 16.62 0.27
CA ILE A 156 -2.98 15.23 -0.05
C ILE A 156 -2.32 14.29 0.96
N ASN A 157 -3.00 13.19 1.30
CA ASN A 157 -2.41 12.14 2.14
C ASN A 157 -1.34 11.39 1.33
N ALA A 158 -0.16 11.18 1.91
CA ALA A 158 0.92 10.50 1.19
C ALA A 158 0.58 9.04 0.85
N GLY A 159 -0.24 8.37 1.65
CA GLY A 159 -0.67 6.99 1.40
C GLY A 159 -1.66 6.85 0.23
N GLY A 160 -2.32 7.93 -0.17
CA GLY A 160 -3.25 7.94 -1.31
C GLY A 160 -2.65 8.47 -2.62
N VAL A 161 -1.33 8.70 -2.67
CA VAL A 161 -0.66 9.29 -3.84
C VAL A 161 -0.64 8.34 -5.02
N ALA A 162 -0.37 7.06 -4.76
CA ALA A 162 -0.39 5.99 -5.73
C ALA A 162 -0.48 4.64 -5.01
N GLU A 163 -1.12 3.67 -5.64
CA GLU A 163 -0.94 2.25 -5.33
C GLU A 163 0.01 1.63 -6.36
N VAL A 164 0.89 0.73 -5.93
CA VAL A 164 1.93 0.17 -6.80
C VAL A 164 2.01 -1.33 -6.63
N GLU A 165 1.91 -2.03 -7.76
CA GLU A 165 2.12 -3.46 -7.89
C GLU A 165 3.29 -3.75 -8.82
N VAL A 166 4.10 -4.76 -8.49
CA VAL A 166 5.24 -5.18 -9.30
C VAL A 166 4.96 -6.53 -9.92
N THR A 167 5.16 -6.67 -11.22
CA THR A 167 5.05 -7.95 -11.93
C THR A 167 6.39 -8.34 -12.55
N TYR A 168 6.82 -9.56 -12.24
CA TYR A 168 8.01 -10.22 -12.78
C TYR A 168 7.62 -11.34 -13.73
N ASP A 169 8.31 -11.46 -14.87
CA ASP A 169 8.10 -12.52 -15.86
C ASP A 169 6.63 -12.61 -16.34
N ASN A 170 5.94 -11.45 -16.38
CA ASN A 170 4.53 -11.32 -16.75
C ASN A 170 3.56 -12.22 -15.97
N LYS A 171 3.96 -12.69 -14.78
CA LYS A 171 3.23 -13.72 -14.04
C LYS A 171 3.30 -13.59 -12.53
N TYR A 172 4.46 -13.22 -11.99
CA TYR A 172 4.69 -13.21 -10.55
C TYR A 172 4.48 -11.81 -10.01
N GLU A 173 3.42 -11.64 -9.24
CA GLU A 173 3.00 -10.36 -8.66
C GLU A 173 3.54 -10.19 -7.24
N TYR A 174 3.98 -8.97 -6.92
CA TYR A 174 4.47 -8.58 -5.62
C TYR A 174 3.81 -7.26 -5.23
N SER A 175 3.00 -7.30 -4.17
CA SER A 175 2.44 -6.09 -3.56
C SER A 175 3.55 -5.23 -2.96
N THR A 176 3.43 -3.92 -3.10
CA THR A 176 4.35 -2.99 -2.45
C THR A 176 3.75 -2.40 -1.18
N PHE A 177 4.62 -1.88 -0.32
CA PHE A 177 4.24 -0.90 0.68
C PHE A 177 5.08 0.36 0.50
N ALA A 178 4.56 1.49 0.96
CA ALA A 178 5.19 2.78 0.77
C ALA A 178 5.65 3.40 2.10
N THR A 179 6.76 4.11 2.02
CA THR A 179 7.22 5.05 3.05
C THR A 179 7.46 6.43 2.42
N MET A 180 7.55 7.47 3.23
CA MET A 180 7.84 8.83 2.77
C MET A 180 9.15 9.33 3.40
N GLU A 181 9.99 9.99 2.62
CA GLU A 181 11.16 10.68 3.16
C GLU A 181 10.74 11.99 3.83
N LYS A 182 11.31 12.27 5.00
CA LYS A 182 11.19 13.56 5.69
C LYS A 182 12.53 14.27 5.75
N ASN A 183 12.51 15.56 6.07
CA ASN A 183 13.71 16.39 6.24
C ASN A 183 14.68 16.30 5.04
N GLY A 184 14.16 16.25 3.81
CA GLY A 184 15.00 16.19 2.62
C GLY A 184 15.74 14.87 2.43
N GLY A 185 15.25 13.76 2.99
CA GLY A 185 15.86 12.43 2.81
C GLY A 185 16.71 11.98 3.99
N GLU A 186 16.66 12.66 5.12
CA GLU A 186 17.42 12.27 6.32
C GLU A 186 16.87 11.03 7.02
N ASP A 187 15.57 10.79 6.91
CA ASP A 187 14.88 9.71 7.60
C ASP A 187 13.57 9.38 6.88
N PHE A 188 12.98 8.23 7.20
CA PHE A 188 11.65 7.84 6.74
C PHE A 188 10.55 8.20 7.74
N THR A 189 9.31 8.23 7.23
CA THR A 189 8.07 8.36 8.00
C THR A 189 6.96 7.58 7.31
N TYR A 190 5.94 7.18 8.07
CA TYR A 190 4.81 6.43 7.50
C TYR A 190 3.92 7.32 6.64
N THR A 191 3.46 6.78 5.51
CA THR A 191 2.62 7.50 4.54
C THR A 191 1.23 7.84 5.10
N ASN A 192 0.65 6.94 5.90
CA ASN A 192 -0.70 7.10 6.47
C ASN A 192 -0.84 8.32 7.41
N ILE A 193 0.23 8.76 8.06
CA ILE A 193 0.26 9.93 8.95
C ILE A 193 0.92 11.16 8.31
N SER A 194 1.32 11.07 7.05
CA SER A 194 2.06 12.12 6.35
C SER A 194 1.20 12.75 5.26
N THR A 195 1.42 14.04 5.01
CA THR A 195 0.72 14.80 3.98
C THR A 195 1.68 15.60 3.12
N ILE A 196 1.29 15.86 1.87
CA ILE A 196 2.02 16.73 0.95
C ILE A 196 1.16 17.98 0.74
N GLY A 197 1.61 19.13 1.25
CA GLY A 197 0.88 20.39 1.11
C GLY A 197 0.79 20.89 -0.34
N PRO A 198 -0.13 21.82 -0.65
CA PRO A 198 -0.26 22.42 -1.98
C PRO A 198 1.07 22.99 -2.49
N LEU A 199 1.41 22.70 -3.74
CA LEU A 199 2.63 23.12 -4.43
C LEU A 199 3.94 22.67 -3.76
N LYS A 200 3.87 21.76 -2.77
CA LYS A 200 5.02 21.15 -2.12
C LYS A 200 5.36 19.80 -2.75
N TYR A 201 6.58 19.35 -2.48
CA TYR A 201 7.07 18.06 -2.91
C TYR A 201 7.02 17.05 -1.77
N GLY A 202 6.68 15.81 -2.11
CA GLY A 202 6.93 14.62 -1.31
C GLY A 202 7.81 13.64 -2.08
N THR A 203 8.61 12.86 -1.36
CA THR A 203 9.37 11.74 -1.92
C THR A 203 8.89 10.46 -1.27
N LEU A 204 8.26 9.59 -2.04
CA LEU A 204 7.80 8.29 -1.60
C LEU A 204 8.76 7.20 -2.07
N VAL A 205 8.89 6.14 -1.30
CA VAL A 205 9.63 4.93 -1.66
C VAL A 205 8.70 3.75 -1.53
N PHE A 206 8.36 3.15 -2.67
CA PHE A 206 7.58 1.91 -2.76
C PHE A 206 8.54 0.73 -2.75
N MET A 207 8.25 -0.29 -1.94
CA MET A 207 9.15 -1.41 -1.72
C MET A 207 8.39 -2.73 -1.77
N ALA A 208 8.99 -3.71 -2.43
CA ALA A 208 8.56 -5.11 -2.40
C ALA A 208 9.77 -6.00 -2.07
N GLU A 209 9.61 -6.92 -1.12
CA GLU A 209 10.59 -7.98 -0.89
C GLU A 209 10.39 -9.06 -1.94
N VAL A 210 11.42 -9.32 -2.74
CA VAL A 210 11.37 -10.22 -3.90
C VAL A 210 12.53 -11.24 -3.84
N PRO A 211 12.41 -12.43 -4.45
CA PRO A 211 13.51 -13.36 -4.57
C PRO A 211 14.73 -12.76 -5.30
N ASP A 212 15.95 -13.18 -4.95
CA ASP A 212 17.21 -12.69 -5.54
C ASP A 212 17.28 -12.89 -7.08
N GLU A 213 16.56 -13.87 -7.62
CA GLU A 213 16.45 -14.08 -9.07
C GLU A 213 15.77 -12.91 -9.79
N VAL A 214 14.84 -12.20 -9.14
CA VAL A 214 14.14 -11.05 -9.74
C VAL A 214 15.12 -9.94 -10.06
N LYS A 215 16.16 -9.77 -9.23
CA LYS A 215 17.25 -8.81 -9.49
C LYS A 215 18.12 -9.24 -10.67
N SER A 216 18.57 -10.50 -10.66
CA SER A 216 19.67 -10.97 -11.50
C SER A 216 19.26 -11.56 -12.84
N SER A 217 18.00 -11.99 -13.00
CA SER A 217 17.52 -12.54 -14.26
C SER A 217 17.33 -11.47 -15.34
N GLY A 218 17.37 -11.91 -16.60
CA GLY A 218 17.05 -11.09 -17.78
C GLY A 218 15.58 -11.12 -18.17
N LYS A 219 14.67 -11.51 -17.27
CA LYS A 219 13.24 -11.53 -17.56
C LYS A 219 12.61 -10.16 -17.36
N THR A 220 11.45 -9.95 -17.97
CA THR A 220 10.68 -8.71 -17.89
C THR A 220 10.32 -8.39 -16.44
N LEU A 221 10.40 -7.11 -16.08
CA LEU A 221 10.02 -6.60 -14.78
C LEU A 221 9.42 -5.21 -14.96
N TYR A 222 8.20 -5.01 -14.48
CA TYR A 222 7.54 -3.71 -14.48
C TYR A 222 6.79 -3.46 -13.18
N ALA A 223 6.47 -2.20 -12.95
CA ALA A 223 5.59 -1.77 -11.87
C ALA A 223 4.44 -0.96 -12.45
N ASP A 224 3.22 -1.27 -12.04
CA ASP A 224 2.01 -0.55 -12.42
C ASP A 224 1.62 0.39 -11.29
N PHE A 225 1.54 1.68 -11.61
CA PHE A 225 1.17 2.75 -10.69
C PHE A 225 -0.29 3.14 -10.94
N GLU A 226 -1.16 2.87 -9.97
CA GLU A 226 -2.52 3.38 -9.99
C GLU A 226 -2.55 4.77 -9.36
N ILE A 227 -2.91 5.78 -10.17
CA ILE A 227 -2.96 7.18 -9.78
C ILE A 227 -4.30 7.74 -10.25
N GLU A 228 -5.15 8.19 -9.32
CA GLU A 228 -6.49 8.71 -9.64
C GLU A 228 -7.34 7.76 -10.50
N GLY A 229 -7.28 6.45 -10.21
CA GLY A 229 -8.03 5.41 -10.92
C GLY A 229 -7.48 5.05 -12.32
N GLU A 230 -6.31 5.58 -12.68
CA GLU A 230 -5.64 5.31 -13.95
C GLU A 230 -4.31 4.58 -13.71
N THR A 231 -4.07 3.52 -14.48
CA THR A 231 -2.85 2.71 -14.36
C THR A 231 -1.77 3.17 -15.33
N TYR A 232 -0.58 3.48 -14.78
CA TYR A 232 0.62 3.84 -15.53
C TYR A 232 1.73 2.82 -15.32
N ARG A 233 2.16 2.16 -16.40
CA ARG A 233 3.23 1.16 -16.37
C ARG A 233 4.61 1.80 -16.43
N TYR A 234 5.45 1.42 -15.48
CA TYR A 234 6.89 1.67 -15.47
C TYR A 234 7.66 0.37 -15.77
N THR A 235 8.25 0.29 -16.97
CA THR A 235 9.13 -0.85 -17.30
C THR A 235 10.51 -0.68 -16.65
N ILE A 236 10.87 -1.60 -15.76
CA ILE A 236 12.16 -1.63 -15.04
C ILE A 236 13.19 -2.41 -15.86
N LYS A 237 12.79 -3.57 -16.39
CA LYS A 237 13.58 -4.43 -17.28
C LYS A 237 12.67 -5.01 -18.37
N LYS A 238 13.20 -5.17 -19.58
CA LYS A 238 12.51 -5.82 -20.70
C LYS A 238 12.98 -7.27 -20.81
#